data_AF-A0A9W8ZQM2-F1
#
_entry.id   AF-A0A9W8ZQM2-F1
#
_cell.length_a   1.000
_cell.length_b   1.000
_cell.length_c   1.000
_cell.angle_alpha   90.00
_cell.angle_beta   90.00
_cell.angle_gamma   90.00
#
_symmetry.space_group_name_H-M   'P 1'
#
loop_
_entity.id
_entity.type
_entity.pdbx_description
1 polymer ?
#
loop_
_entity_poly.entity_id
_entity_poly.type
_entity_poly.pdbx_seq_one_letter_code
_entity_poly.pdbx_strand_id
1 'polypeptide(L)'
;RSNTIPETFAEQLILEHRVEQMSSEIRKYDDAIARLQKQRAQLAKAMTCQKSLLSPIRKLPSDVLIHIFHLVSEDSILFNESPNEKASRTFIGAIFSLTWVCSVWRNLALSQPSLW
;
A
#
# COMPACT_ATOMS: atom_id res chain seq x y z
N ARG A 1 53.74 9.10 50.00
CA ARG A 1 52.90 7.94 49.62
C ARG A 1 51.61 8.05 50.41
N SER A 2 50.56 8.65 49.84
CA SER A 2 49.27 8.80 50.53
C SER A 2 48.12 8.58 49.55
N ASN A 3 47.15 7.79 50.03
CA ASN A 3 46.02 7.22 49.32
C ASN A 3 45.04 8.28 48.79
N THR A 4 44.81 8.33 47.48
CA THR A 4 43.66 9.01 46.84
C THR A 4 42.87 8.11 45.88
N ILE A 5 43.35 6.89 45.65
CA ILE A 5 42.79 5.94 44.68
C ILE A 5 41.38 5.38 45.05
N PRO A 6 40.97 5.24 46.33
CA PRO A 6 39.66 4.65 46.66
C PRO A 6 38.45 5.52 46.31
N GLU A 7 38.57 6.85 46.44
CA GLU A 7 37.44 7.78 46.27
C GLU A 7 37.06 7.94 44.79
N THR A 8 38.06 8.03 43.92
CA THR A 8 37.88 8.16 42.47
C THR A 8 37.24 6.92 41.84
N PHE A 9 37.53 5.73 42.36
CA PHE A 9 36.94 4.49 41.86
C PHE A 9 35.44 4.39 42.20
N ALA A 10 35.04 4.83 43.41
CA ALA A 10 33.64 4.86 43.80
C ALA A 10 32.82 5.87 42.96
N GLU A 11 33.38 7.05 42.70
CA GLU A 11 32.76 8.05 41.82
C GLU A 11 32.61 7.54 40.38
N GLN A 12 33.63 6.85 39.87
CA GLN A 12 33.60 6.26 38.53
C GLN A 12 32.50 5.20 38.40
N LEU A 13 32.35 4.32 39.39
CA LEU A 13 31.27 3.32 39.40
C LEU A 13 29.87 3.95 39.45
N ILE A 14 29.69 5.04 40.19
CA ILE A 14 28.40 5.76 40.24
C ILE A 14 28.06 6.36 38.86
N LEU A 15 29.05 6.95 38.18
CA LEU A 15 28.87 7.51 36.85
C LEU A 15 28.57 6.42 35.82
N GLU A 16 29.29 5.30 35.84
CA GLU A 16 29.05 4.16 34.96
C GLU A 16 27.63 3.59 35.15
N HIS A 17 27.20 3.40 36.40
CA HIS A 17 25.85 2.96 36.70
C HIS A 17 24.80 3.94 36.15
N ARG A 18 25.01 5.25 36.32
CA ARG A 18 24.08 6.28 35.83
C ARG A 18 24.02 6.30 34.30
N VAL A 19 25.15 6.14 33.61
CA VAL A 19 25.20 6.02 32.14
C VAL A 19 24.42 4.78 31.68
N GLU A 20 24.57 3.66 32.37
CA GLU A 20 23.84 2.44 32.03
C GLU A 20 22.32 2.58 32.27
N GLN A 21 21.92 3.25 33.36
CA GLN A 21 20.51 3.58 33.59
C GLN A 21 19.93 4.45 32.48
N MET A 22 20.61 5.55 32.12
CA MET A 22 20.16 6.42 31.02
C MET A 22 20.11 5.68 29.68
N SER A 23 21.09 4.80 29.41
CA SER A 23 21.11 3.97 28.21
C SER A 23 19.93 2.99 28.17
N SER A 24 19.55 2.42 29.32
CA SER A 24 18.37 1.57 29.44
C SER A 24 17.08 2.35 29.18
N GLU A 25 16.97 3.57 29.70
CA GLU A 25 15.82 4.44 29.46
C GLU A 25 15.69 4.83 27.98
N ILE A 26 16.80 5.22 27.34
CA ILE A 26 16.82 5.53 25.90
C ILE A 26 16.30 4.34 25.10
N ARG A 27 16.80 3.12 25.37
CA ARG A 27 16.32 1.92 24.68
C ARG A 27 14.81 1.70 24.86
N LYS A 28 14.28 1.91 26.07
CA LYS A 28 12.84 1.79 26.33
C LYS A 28 12.02 2.79 25.52
N TYR A 29 12.50 4.02 25.40
CA TYR A 29 11.83 5.04 24.59
C TYR A 29 11.93 4.74 23.11
N ASP A 30 13.08 4.29 22.61
CA ASP A 30 13.27 3.87 21.22
C ASP A 30 12.31 2.73 20.85
N ASP A 31 12.19 1.72 21.72
CA ASP A 31 11.24 0.63 21.54
C ASP A 31 9.80 1.14 21.50
N ALA A 32 9.45 2.09 22.36
CA ALA A 32 8.11 2.70 22.37
C ALA A 32 7.83 3.48 21.08
N ILE A 33 8.80 4.24 20.59
CA ILE A 33 8.72 4.98 19.32
C ILE A 33 8.53 3.99 18.17
N ALA A 34 9.33 2.93 18.10
CA ALA A 34 9.25 1.92 17.06
C ALA A 34 7.88 1.23 17.04
N ARG A 35 7.32 0.89 18.22
CA ARG A 35 5.96 0.32 18.33
C ARG A 35 4.90 1.30 17.81
N LEU A 36 4.94 2.56 18.22
CA LEU A 36 3.97 3.57 17.80
C LEU A 36 4.06 3.85 16.30
N GLN A 37 5.27 3.90 15.73
CA GLN A 37 5.47 4.05 14.29
C GLN A 37 4.85 2.87 13.51
N LYS A 38 5.05 1.64 13.99
CA LYS A 38 4.44 0.45 13.40
C LYS A 38 2.91 0.51 13.45
N GLN A 39 2.33 0.88 14.59
CA GLN A 39 0.89 1.05 14.73
C GLN A 39 0.35 2.14 13.80
N ARG A 40 1.03 3.28 13.70
CA ARG A 40 0.67 4.37 12.78
C ARG A 40 0.66 3.88 11.33
N ALA A 41 1.68 3.12 10.92
CA ALA A 41 1.75 2.57 9.56
C ALA A 41 0.61 1.60 9.26
N GLN A 42 0.26 0.74 10.23
CA GLN A 42 -0.86 -0.19 10.11
C GLN A 42 -2.20 0.55 9.98
N LEU A 43 -2.44 1.56 10.81
CA LEU A 43 -3.65 2.39 10.74
C LEU A 43 -3.74 3.17 9.44
N ALA A 44 -2.63 3.78 8.98
CA ALA A 44 -2.59 4.48 7.70
C ALA A 44 -2.94 3.55 6.53
N LYS A 45 -2.42 2.31 6.54
CA LYS A 45 -2.77 1.28 5.55
C LYS A 45 -4.26 0.93 5.63
N ALA A 46 -4.81 0.74 6.82
CA ALA A 46 -6.22 0.44 7.02
C ALA A 46 -7.12 1.58 6.51
N MET A 47 -6.78 2.85 6.78
CA MET A 47 -7.51 4.00 6.27
C MET A 47 -7.50 4.07 4.75
N THR A 48 -6.36 3.81 4.11
CA THR A 48 -6.25 3.75 2.65
C THR A 48 -7.12 2.63 2.07
N CYS A 49 -7.10 1.45 2.69
CA CYS A 49 -7.98 0.35 2.31
C CYS A 49 -9.46 0.74 2.48
N GLN A 50 -9.84 1.37 3.59
CA GLN A 50 -11.22 1.82 3.82
C GLN A 50 -11.66 2.87 2.81
N LYS A 51 -10.80 3.84 2.45
CA LYS A 51 -11.08 4.79 1.37
C LYS A 51 -11.30 4.10 0.03
N SER A 52 -10.51 3.07 -0.28
CA SER A 52 -10.72 2.23 -1.47
C SER A 52 -12.05 1.45 -1.39
N LEU A 53 -12.41 0.92 -0.21
CA LEU A 53 -13.67 0.20 0.01
C LEU A 53 -14.90 1.10 -0.18
N LEU A 54 -14.82 2.33 0.30
CA LEU A 54 -15.91 3.30 0.20
C LEU A 54 -15.97 4.02 -1.15
N SER A 55 -14.98 3.79 -2.03
CA SER A 55 -14.93 4.43 -3.33
C SER A 55 -16.17 4.07 -4.16
N PRO A 56 -16.74 5.02 -4.93
CA PRO A 56 -17.95 4.80 -5.71
C PRO A 56 -17.87 3.58 -6.62
N ILE A 57 -16.69 3.26 -7.15
CA ILE A 57 -16.44 2.15 -8.08
C ILE A 57 -16.82 0.77 -7.53
N ARG A 58 -16.82 0.59 -6.19
CA ARG A 58 -17.27 -0.65 -5.53
C ARG A 58 -18.75 -0.67 -5.18
N LYS A 59 -19.43 0.48 -5.28
CA LYS A 59 -20.88 0.61 -5.10
C LYS A 59 -21.63 0.48 -6.43
N LEU A 60 -20.93 0.55 -7.55
CA LEU A 60 -21.53 0.27 -8.85
C LEU A 60 -21.96 -1.21 -8.91
N PRO A 61 -23.20 -1.49 -9.32
CA PRO A 61 -23.62 -2.85 -9.65
C PRO A 61 -22.72 -3.45 -10.74
N SER A 62 -22.54 -4.77 -10.70
CA SER A 62 -21.80 -5.53 -11.72
C SER A 62 -22.28 -5.21 -13.13
N ASP A 63 -23.59 -5.09 -13.30
CA ASP A 63 -24.22 -4.94 -14.61
C ASP A 63 -23.88 -3.59 -15.24
N VAL A 64 -23.78 -2.54 -14.42
CA VAL A 64 -23.36 -1.21 -14.88
C VAL A 64 -21.87 -1.21 -15.25
N LEU A 65 -21.03 -1.90 -14.48
CA LEU A 65 -19.60 -2.05 -14.83
C LEU A 65 -19.42 -2.83 -16.13
N ILE A 66 -20.18 -3.91 -16.34
CA ILE A 66 -20.17 -4.69 -17.58
C ILE A 66 -20.63 -3.84 -18.76
N HIS A 67 -21.68 -3.02 -18.57
CA HIS A 67 -22.15 -2.10 -19.61
C HIS A 67 -21.07 -1.08 -19.98
N ILE A 68 -20.36 -0.50 -19.00
CA ILE A 68 -19.22 0.39 -19.25
C ILE A 68 -18.11 -0.34 -20.01
N PHE A 69 -17.82 -1.60 -19.67
CA PHE A 69 -16.81 -2.38 -20.39
C PHE A 69 -17.19 -2.57 -21.86
N HIS A 70 -18.46 -2.84 -22.16
CA HIS A 70 -18.95 -2.90 -23.54
C HIS A 70 -18.78 -1.57 -24.27
N LEU A 71 -19.13 -0.45 -23.65
CA LEU A 71 -18.94 0.88 -24.25
C LEU A 71 -17.46 1.16 -24.57
N VAL A 72 -16.54 0.84 -23.65
CA VAL A 72 -15.09 0.99 -23.88
C VAL A 72 -14.59 0.09 -25.02
N SER A 73 -15.17 -1.11 -25.12
CA SER A 73 -14.86 -2.08 -26.16
C SER A 73 -15.33 -1.60 -27.53
N GLU A 74 -16.55 -1.05 -27.61
CA GLU A 74 -17.15 -0.49 -28.82
C GLU A 74 -16.45 0.80 -29.26
N ASP A 75 -16.17 1.73 -28.33
CA ASP A 75 -15.40 2.96 -28.62
C ASP A 75 -14.00 2.62 -29.16
N SER A 76 -13.33 1.61 -28.61
CA SER A 76 -12.03 1.17 -29.13
C SER A 76 -12.09 0.67 -30.58
N ILE A 77 -13.25 0.21 -31.04
CA ILE A 77 -13.48 -0.20 -32.43
C ILE A 77 -13.76 1.03 -33.29
N LEU A 78 -14.59 1.97 -32.79
CA LEU A 78 -15.03 3.15 -33.52
C LEU A 78 -13.90 4.18 -33.76
N PHE A 79 -12.97 4.37 -32.82
CA PHE A 79 -11.84 5.31 -33.00
C PHE A 79 -10.71 4.77 -33.88
N ASN A 80 -10.80 3.52 -34.35
CA ASN A 80 -9.75 2.86 -35.12
C ASN A 80 -10.22 2.49 -36.52
N GLU A 81 -10.85 3.43 -37.24
CA GLU A 81 -11.37 3.31 -38.62
C GLU A 81 -10.27 3.11 -39.70
N SER A 82 -9.10 2.57 -39.34
CA SER A 82 -8.13 2.09 -40.33
C SER A 82 -8.36 0.59 -40.55
N PRO A 83 -8.65 0.10 -41.77
CA PRO A 83 -8.99 -1.31 -42.05
C PRO A 83 -7.86 -2.33 -41.84
N ASN A 84 -6.78 -1.96 -41.17
CA ASN A 84 -5.65 -2.85 -40.92
C ASN A 84 -5.79 -3.52 -39.55
N GLU A 85 -5.17 -4.70 -39.40
CA GLU A 85 -5.04 -5.57 -38.21
C GLU A 85 -4.80 -4.87 -36.85
N LYS A 86 -4.52 -3.57 -36.85
CA LYS A 86 -4.44 -2.69 -35.70
C LYS A 86 -5.77 -2.56 -34.94
N ALA A 87 -6.93 -2.67 -35.61
CA ALA A 87 -8.24 -2.60 -34.97
C ALA A 87 -8.42 -3.65 -33.85
N SER A 88 -8.15 -4.92 -34.17
CA SER A 88 -8.27 -6.03 -33.21
C SER A 88 -7.23 -5.95 -32.09
N ARG A 89 -6.01 -5.47 -32.37
CA ARG A 89 -4.97 -5.29 -31.33
C ARG A 89 -5.33 -4.18 -30.33
N THR A 90 -5.98 -3.10 -30.79
CA THR A 90 -6.42 -2.01 -29.92
C THR A 90 -7.61 -2.43 -29.06
N PHE A 91 -8.59 -3.17 -29.62
CA PHE A 91 -9.72 -3.75 -28.88
C PHE A 91 -9.26 -4.64 -27.72
N ILE A 92 -8.40 -5.61 -28.02
CA ILE A 92 -7.84 -6.50 -26.99
C ILE A 92 -7.05 -5.68 -25.96
N GLY A 93 -6.31 -4.66 -26.38
CA GLY A 93 -5.56 -3.78 -25.48
C GLY A 93 -6.45 -2.99 -24.51
N ALA A 94 -7.57 -2.45 -24.99
CA ALA A 94 -8.52 -1.69 -24.16
C ALA A 94 -9.14 -2.58 -23.08
N ILE A 95 -9.60 -3.78 -23.44
CA ILE A 95 -10.23 -4.71 -22.50
C ILE A 95 -9.21 -5.28 -21.53
N PHE A 96 -8.00 -5.59 -22.02
CA PHE A 96 -6.90 -6.01 -21.16
C PHE A 96 -6.59 -4.93 -20.13
N SER A 97 -6.58 -3.64 -20.50
CA SER A 97 -6.35 -2.53 -19.56
C SER A 97 -7.36 -2.50 -18.39
N LEU A 98 -8.63 -2.85 -18.64
CA LEU A 98 -9.66 -2.92 -17.61
C LEU A 98 -9.35 -4.03 -16.58
N THR A 99 -8.73 -5.13 -16.99
CA THR A 99 -8.32 -6.22 -16.08
C THR A 99 -7.18 -5.85 -15.13
N TRP A 100 -6.45 -4.75 -15.38
CA TRP A 100 -5.36 -4.28 -14.51
C TRP A 100 -5.82 -3.31 -13.42
N VAL A 101 -7.04 -2.78 -13.49
CA VAL A 101 -7.55 -1.78 -12.55
C VAL A 101 -7.71 -2.33 -11.13
N CYS A 102 -8.44 -3.45 -10.97
CA CYS A 102 -8.58 -4.14 -9.70
C CYS A 102 -9.04 -5.59 -9.88
N SER A 103 -9.02 -6.39 -8.81
CA SER A 103 -9.46 -7.79 -8.84
C SER A 103 -10.94 -7.94 -9.22
N VAL A 104 -11.81 -7.03 -8.80
CA VAL A 104 -13.25 -7.06 -9.14
C VAL A 104 -13.45 -6.87 -10.64
N TRP A 105 -12.79 -5.87 -11.23
CA TRP A 105 -12.87 -5.58 -12.66
C TRP A 105 -12.33 -6.73 -13.50
N ARG A 106 -11.19 -7.30 -13.09
CA ARG A 106 -10.61 -8.49 -13.71
C ARG A 106 -11.59 -9.67 -13.70
N ASN A 107 -12.17 -9.99 -12.54
CA ASN A 107 -13.09 -11.11 -12.42
C ASN A 107 -14.35 -10.90 -13.27
N LEU A 108 -14.90 -9.69 -13.28
CA LEU A 108 -16.06 -9.35 -14.11
C LEU A 108 -15.73 -9.45 -15.61
N ALA A 109 -14.62 -8.86 -16.06
CA ALA A 109 -14.22 -8.88 -17.47
C ALA A 109 -13.91 -10.31 -17.97
N LEU A 110 -13.28 -11.15 -17.14
CA LEU A 110 -13.03 -12.56 -17.48
C LEU A 110 -14.31 -13.41 -17.45
N SER A 111 -15.33 -13.01 -16.68
CA SER A 111 -16.62 -13.72 -16.62
C SER A 111 -17.54 -13.44 -17.81
N GLN A 112 -17.20 -12.46 -18.66
CA GLN A 112 -17.99 -12.04 -19.81
C GLN A 112 -17.27 -12.42 -21.11
N PRO A 113 -17.60 -13.57 -21.72
CA PRO A 113 -17.01 -13.98 -23.00
C PRO A 113 -17.27 -12.99 -24.14
N SER A 114 -18.33 -12.19 -24.06
CA SER A 114 -18.69 -11.16 -25.04
C SER A 114 -17.70 -9.99 -25.12
N LEU A 115 -16.74 -9.91 -24.19
CA LEU A 115 -15.67 -8.91 -24.17
C LEU A 115 -14.37 -9.42 -24.82
N TRP A 116 -14.30 -10.62 -25.38
CA TRP A 116 -13.08 -11.16 -25.98
C TRP A 116 -13.30 -11.58 -27.43
#